data_AF-A0A938QL63-F1
#
_entry.id   AF-A0A938QL63-F1
#
_cell.length_a   1.000
_cell.length_b   1.000
_cell.length_c   1.000
_cell.angle_alpha   90.00
_cell.angle_beta   90.00
_cell.angle_gamma   90.00
#
_symmetry.space_group_name_H-M   'P 1'
#
loop_
_entity.id
_entity.type
_entity.pdbx_description
1 polymer ?
#
loop_
_entity_poly.entity_id
_entity_poly.type
_entity_poly.pdbx_seq_one_letter_code
_entity_poly.pdbx_strand_id
1 'polypeptide(L)'
;MKLRLFGVFALSVLFRFSLHAQELKHLRVVFVTLAWNAQLPFRVADARGFLREQGLTVEQIFVRGAPTAVTALGSGNVEFSSIGGAQAAIRSKARGLDMNIIASISNYTNYTLIGSKDVRRVKDLRGKIVGITGAGAFSDFTTRLYLKRNNIDPDKDVTLRAIGQTVIRASALEKGLISAAPFSAEDTIKLLDKGFPMIANYNQWPGKAFRLCSTTTIAPASSTGSFTLDRVINERPLKQAQQ
;
A
#
# COMPACT_ATOMS: atom_id res chain seq x y z
N MET A 1 0.66 73.09 -17.33
CA MET A 1 1.66 72.29 -16.59
C MET A 1 0.95 71.11 -15.92
N LYS A 2 0.76 70.02 -16.68
CA LYS A 2 0.03 68.79 -16.31
C LYS A 2 1.06 67.67 -16.23
N LEU A 3 1.66 67.40 -15.07
CA LEU A 3 2.61 66.29 -14.95
C LEU A 3 2.85 65.84 -13.50
N ARG A 4 1.80 65.50 -12.73
CA ARG A 4 1.96 64.92 -11.38
C ARG A 4 0.93 63.85 -10.99
N LEU A 5 0.25 63.22 -11.94
CA LEU A 5 -0.82 62.24 -11.64
C LEU A 5 -0.63 60.84 -12.22
N PHE A 6 0.54 60.53 -12.80
CA PHE A 6 0.82 59.18 -13.36
C PHE A 6 1.66 58.28 -12.45
N GLY A 7 2.28 58.81 -11.37
CA GLY A 7 3.17 58.05 -10.49
C GLY A 7 2.46 57.11 -9.51
N VAL A 8 1.19 57.37 -9.18
CA VAL A 8 0.45 56.57 -8.18
C VAL A 8 -0.21 55.34 -8.81
N PHE A 9 -0.56 55.38 -10.10
CA PHE A 9 -1.22 54.27 -10.77
C PHE A 9 -0.27 53.11 -11.09
N ALA A 10 1.02 53.40 -11.30
CA ALA A 10 2.04 52.37 -11.54
C ALA A 10 2.42 51.57 -10.27
N LEU A 11 2.24 52.17 -9.08
CA LEU A 11 2.53 51.50 -7.81
C LEU A 11 1.39 50.58 -7.34
N SER A 12 0.15 50.86 -7.76
CA SER A 12 -1.02 50.02 -7.46
C SER A 12 -1.12 48.75 -8.31
N VAL A 13 -0.39 48.65 -9.43
CA VAL A 13 -0.36 47.43 -10.27
C VAL A 13 0.64 46.39 -9.74
N LEU A 14 1.61 46.80 -8.92
CA LEU A 14 2.60 45.90 -8.34
C LEU A 14 2.11 45.13 -7.09
N PHE A 15 0.91 45.43 -6.58
CA PHE A 15 0.38 44.82 -5.35
C PHE A 15 -0.61 43.66 -5.56
N ARG A 16 -0.82 43.22 -6.81
CA ARG A 16 -1.79 42.15 -7.15
C ARG A 16 -1.15 40.87 -7.67
N PHE A 17 0.18 40.78 -7.70
CA PHE A 17 0.86 39.49 -7.70
C PHE A 17 1.07 39.07 -6.25
N SER A 18 -0.02 38.73 -5.55
CA SER A 18 0.12 37.63 -4.60
C SER A 18 0.61 36.46 -5.45
N LEU A 19 1.92 36.21 -5.42
CA LEU A 19 2.41 34.86 -5.50
C LEU A 19 1.55 34.08 -4.51
N HIS A 20 0.50 33.42 -5.01
CA HIS A 20 0.03 32.21 -4.38
C HIS A 20 1.19 31.24 -4.54
N ALA A 21 2.20 31.39 -3.69
CA ALA A 21 2.98 30.25 -3.24
C ALA A 21 1.92 29.35 -2.63
N GLN A 22 1.40 28.43 -3.44
CA GLN A 22 0.42 27.46 -2.99
C GLN A 22 1.10 26.72 -1.86
N GLU A 23 0.68 27.03 -0.63
CA GLU A 23 1.24 26.45 0.57
C GLU A 23 1.16 24.93 0.41
N LEU A 24 2.32 24.28 0.37
CA LEU A 24 2.41 22.86 0.10
C LEU A 24 1.69 22.14 1.24
N LYS A 25 0.56 21.51 0.93
CA LYS A 25 -0.19 20.76 1.92
C LYS A 25 0.60 19.51 2.29
N HIS A 26 1.03 19.44 3.55
CA HIS A 26 1.76 18.29 4.08
C HIS A 26 0.79 17.15 4.37
N LEU A 27 1.05 15.98 3.77
CA LEU A 27 0.24 14.78 3.90
C LEU A 27 1.11 13.64 4.42
N ARG A 28 0.65 12.98 5.48
CA ARG A 28 1.26 11.77 6.02
C ARG A 28 0.58 10.56 5.41
N VAL A 29 1.37 9.73 4.74
CA VAL A 29 0.91 8.54 4.06
C VAL A 29 1.58 7.31 4.66
N VAL A 30 0.77 6.40 5.19
CA VAL A 30 1.28 5.14 5.74
C VAL A 30 1.44 4.10 4.64
N PHE A 31 2.58 3.45 4.62
CA PHE A 31 2.87 2.29 3.79
C PHE A 31 3.16 1.06 4.65
N VAL A 32 2.75 -0.11 4.17
CA VAL A 32 2.97 -1.40 4.88
C VAL A 32 4.13 -2.22 4.33
N THR A 33 4.68 -1.81 3.19
CA THR A 33 5.75 -2.52 2.48
C THR A 33 6.69 -1.54 1.80
N LEU A 34 7.98 -1.92 1.72
CA LEU A 34 9.00 -1.23 0.94
C LEU A 34 9.15 -1.80 -0.48
N ALA A 35 8.36 -2.83 -0.81
CA ALA A 35 8.39 -3.49 -2.09
C ALA A 35 8.23 -2.47 -3.23
N TRP A 36 9.08 -2.58 -4.24
CA TRP A 36 9.15 -1.63 -5.35
C TRP A 36 7.85 -1.63 -6.12
N ASN A 37 7.39 -2.82 -6.54
CA ASN A 37 6.15 -3.02 -7.31
C ASN A 37 4.91 -2.42 -6.64
N ALA A 38 4.85 -2.41 -5.30
CA ALA A 38 3.71 -1.90 -4.55
C ALA A 38 3.75 -0.37 -4.33
N GLN A 39 4.86 0.30 -4.63
CA GLN A 39 4.98 1.76 -4.48
C GLN A 39 5.43 2.45 -5.76
N LEU A 40 5.54 1.75 -6.89
CA LEU A 40 5.97 2.32 -8.17
C LEU A 40 5.21 3.62 -8.51
N PRO A 41 3.86 3.69 -8.47
CA PRO A 41 3.15 4.93 -8.78
C PRO A 41 3.53 6.08 -7.85
N PHE A 42 3.66 5.83 -6.54
CA PHE A 42 4.03 6.85 -5.57
C PHE A 42 5.45 7.35 -5.74
N ARG A 43 6.40 6.43 -6.00
CA ARG A 43 7.80 6.79 -6.23
C ARG A 43 7.98 7.58 -7.53
N VAL A 44 7.28 7.20 -8.59
CA VAL A 44 7.30 7.96 -9.84
C VAL A 44 6.68 9.34 -9.65
N ALA A 45 5.56 9.44 -8.92
CA ALA A 45 4.93 10.72 -8.63
C ALA A 45 5.80 11.67 -7.81
N ASP A 46 6.57 11.13 -6.86
CA ASP A 46 7.55 11.92 -6.09
C ASP A 46 8.76 12.33 -6.95
N ALA A 47 9.37 11.38 -7.67
CA ALA A 47 10.55 11.61 -8.49
C ALA A 47 10.30 12.56 -9.68
N ARG A 48 9.10 12.50 -10.26
CA ARG A 48 8.68 13.39 -11.37
C ARG A 48 8.09 14.71 -10.89
N GLY A 49 7.90 14.90 -9.59
CA GLY A 49 7.33 16.13 -9.03
C GLY A 49 5.82 16.26 -9.19
N PHE A 50 5.09 15.24 -9.67
CA PHE A 50 3.63 15.28 -9.85
C PHE A 50 2.89 15.64 -8.57
N LEU A 51 3.37 15.20 -7.40
CA LEU A 51 2.77 15.60 -6.12
C LEU A 51 2.96 17.10 -5.84
N ARG A 52 4.15 17.64 -6.15
CA ARG A 52 4.48 19.05 -5.94
C ARG A 52 3.73 19.97 -6.90
N GLU A 53 3.55 19.53 -8.15
CA GLU A 53 2.69 20.23 -9.13
C GLU A 53 1.25 20.38 -8.64
N GLN A 54 0.77 19.42 -7.85
CA GLN A 54 -0.55 19.48 -7.21
C GLN A 54 -0.55 20.24 -5.87
N GLY A 55 0.56 20.87 -5.49
CA GLY A 55 0.69 21.58 -4.22
C GLY A 55 0.76 20.66 -3.00
N LEU A 56 1.21 19.41 -3.16
CA LEU A 56 1.28 18.40 -2.10
C LEU A 56 2.72 18.05 -1.74
N THR A 57 2.97 17.87 -0.44
CA THR A 57 4.20 17.25 0.07
C THR A 57 3.82 16.01 0.86
N VAL A 58 4.48 14.89 0.60
CA VAL A 58 4.14 13.59 1.19
C VAL A 58 5.23 13.11 2.13
N GLU A 59 4.88 12.91 3.39
CA GLU A 59 5.68 12.18 4.37
C GLU A 59 5.29 10.70 4.34
N GLN A 60 6.26 9.83 4.08
CA GLN A 60 6.03 8.39 4.02
C GLN A 60 6.36 7.73 5.36
N ILE A 61 5.36 7.12 5.99
CA ILE A 61 5.51 6.43 7.27
C ILE A 61 5.36 4.93 7.04
N PHE A 62 6.32 4.12 7.50
CA PHE A 62 6.28 2.67 7.30
C PHE A 62 5.87 1.94 8.57
N VAL A 63 4.84 1.10 8.48
CA VAL A 63 4.33 0.31 9.61
C VAL A 63 4.28 -1.18 9.32
N ARG A 64 4.20 -1.99 10.38
CA ARG A 64 4.07 -3.44 10.28
C ARG A 64 2.60 -3.82 10.05
N GLY A 65 2.26 -4.08 8.79
CA GLY A 65 0.99 -4.70 8.39
C GLY A 65 -0.21 -3.74 8.34
N ALA A 66 -1.25 -4.19 7.65
CA ALA A 66 -2.46 -3.40 7.42
C ALA A 66 -3.24 -3.01 8.70
N PRO A 67 -3.34 -3.84 9.76
CA PRO A 67 -4.06 -3.44 10.98
C PRO A 67 -3.47 -2.19 11.63
N THR A 68 -2.15 -2.12 11.77
CA THR A 68 -1.44 -0.95 12.32
C THR A 68 -1.70 0.29 11.47
N ALA A 69 -1.70 0.13 10.14
CA ALA A 69 -1.93 1.23 9.20
C ALA A 69 -3.37 1.77 9.28
N VAL A 70 -4.35 0.89 9.42
CA VAL A 70 -5.75 1.24 9.64
C VAL A 70 -5.94 1.97 10.97
N THR A 71 -5.29 1.51 12.05
CA THR A 71 -5.37 2.19 13.36
C THR A 71 -4.76 3.59 13.30
N ALA A 72 -3.63 3.76 12.60
CA ALA A 72 -3.05 5.08 12.36
C ALA A 72 -4.01 5.99 11.60
N LEU A 73 -4.70 5.47 10.58
CA LEU A 73 -5.71 6.21 9.82
C LEU A 73 -6.91 6.59 10.70
N GLY A 74 -7.43 5.65 11.49
CA GLY A 74 -8.59 5.86 12.37
C GLY A 74 -8.34 6.80 13.55
N SER A 75 -7.08 6.99 13.96
CA SER A 75 -6.70 7.95 15.00
C SER A 75 -6.50 9.38 14.49
N GLY A 76 -6.54 9.60 13.16
CA GLY A 76 -6.19 10.89 12.56
C GLY A 76 -4.69 11.21 12.59
N ASN A 77 -3.85 10.24 12.96
CA ASN A 77 -2.40 10.38 12.96
C ASN A 77 -1.81 10.41 11.55
N VAL A 78 -2.58 10.00 10.53
CA VAL A 78 -2.22 10.07 9.11
C VAL A 78 -3.45 10.33 8.26
N GLU A 79 -3.27 10.96 7.11
CA GLU A 79 -4.38 11.30 6.20
C GLU A 79 -4.68 10.15 5.24
N PHE A 80 -3.65 9.41 4.82
CA PHE A 80 -3.79 8.31 3.87
C PHE A 80 -3.07 7.05 4.33
N SER A 81 -3.59 5.91 3.90
CA SER A 81 -2.97 4.60 4.12
C SER A 81 -2.96 3.80 2.82
N SER A 82 -1.79 3.34 2.41
CA SER A 82 -1.58 2.40 1.32
C SER A 82 -1.34 1.01 1.89
N ILE A 83 -2.34 0.15 1.75
CA ILE A 83 -2.35 -1.20 2.31
C ILE A 83 -2.53 -2.27 1.23
N GLY A 84 -1.98 -3.45 1.51
CA GLY A 84 -2.25 -4.63 0.70
C GLY A 84 -3.69 -5.11 0.89
N GLY A 85 -4.41 -5.22 -0.21
CA GLY A 85 -5.76 -5.75 -0.33
C GLY A 85 -6.84 -4.83 0.23
N ALA A 86 -8.10 -5.06 -0.15
CA ALA A 86 -9.23 -4.31 0.39
C ALA A 86 -9.73 -4.85 1.75
N GLN A 87 -9.36 -6.07 2.13
CA GLN A 87 -9.97 -6.77 3.27
C GLN A 87 -9.81 -6.04 4.61
N ALA A 88 -8.69 -5.35 4.83
CA ALA A 88 -8.49 -4.63 6.08
C ALA A 88 -9.35 -3.35 6.14
N ALA A 89 -9.43 -2.59 5.05
CA ALA A 89 -10.32 -1.43 4.95
C ALA A 89 -11.80 -1.83 5.09
N ILE A 90 -12.24 -2.88 4.38
CA ILE A 90 -13.62 -3.39 4.45
C ILE A 90 -13.99 -3.82 5.88
N ARG A 91 -13.14 -4.62 6.55
CA ARG A 91 -13.40 -5.04 7.94
C ARG A 91 -13.45 -3.86 8.91
N SER A 92 -12.70 -2.81 8.63
CA SER A 92 -12.63 -1.65 9.51
C SER A 92 -13.85 -0.75 9.34
N LYS A 93 -14.29 -0.53 8.10
CA LYS A 93 -15.57 0.12 7.81
C LYS A 93 -16.74 -0.63 8.42
N ALA A 94 -16.74 -1.97 8.34
CA ALA A 94 -17.76 -2.81 8.99
C ALA A 94 -17.75 -2.72 10.53
N ARG A 95 -16.63 -2.32 11.14
CA ARG A 95 -16.50 -2.05 12.59
C ARG A 95 -16.85 -0.60 12.97
N GLY A 96 -17.39 0.17 12.03
CA GLY A 96 -17.79 1.57 12.26
C GLY A 96 -16.68 2.60 12.08
N LEU A 97 -15.49 2.20 11.61
CA LEU A 97 -14.42 3.15 11.35
C LEU A 97 -14.71 3.89 10.04
N ASP A 98 -14.85 5.21 10.10
CA ASP A 98 -15.17 5.97 8.91
C ASP A 98 -13.94 6.12 8.01
N MET A 99 -13.97 5.48 6.84
CA MET A 99 -12.91 5.52 5.84
C MET A 99 -13.43 5.11 4.47
N ASN A 100 -12.71 5.52 3.42
CA ASN A 100 -13.07 5.22 2.03
C ASN A 100 -11.85 4.75 1.24
N ILE A 101 -12.03 3.72 0.40
CA ILE A 101 -11.02 3.31 -0.58
C ILE A 101 -11.15 4.24 -1.78
N ILE A 102 -10.09 4.99 -2.11
CA ILE A 102 -10.10 5.98 -3.19
C ILE A 102 -9.34 5.52 -4.44
N ALA A 103 -8.45 4.54 -4.30
CA ALA A 103 -7.67 4.03 -5.42
C ALA A 103 -7.27 2.57 -5.20
N SER A 104 -7.10 1.86 -6.30
CA SER A 104 -6.40 0.58 -6.37
C SER A 104 -5.18 0.73 -7.28
N ILE A 105 -3.99 0.39 -6.77
CA ILE A 105 -2.74 0.47 -7.55
C ILE A 105 -2.36 -0.87 -8.19
N SER A 106 -3.03 -1.97 -7.82
CA SER A 106 -2.88 -3.28 -8.46
C SER A 106 -4.14 -4.13 -8.32
N ASN A 107 -4.49 -4.82 -9.40
CA ASN A 107 -5.63 -5.74 -9.49
C ASN A 107 -5.22 -7.23 -9.38
N TYR A 108 -3.96 -7.50 -9.06
CA TYR A 108 -3.42 -8.84 -8.88
C TYR A 108 -2.46 -8.89 -7.70
N THR A 109 -2.30 -10.09 -7.13
CA THR A 109 -1.38 -10.31 -6.01
C THR A 109 0.03 -10.63 -6.48
N ASN A 110 0.98 -9.89 -5.93
CA ASN A 110 2.41 -10.04 -6.23
C ASN A 110 3.07 -11.09 -5.33
N TYR A 111 2.28 -11.77 -4.48
CA TYR A 111 2.82 -12.72 -3.51
C TYR A 111 3.04 -14.09 -4.14
N THR A 112 4.24 -14.59 -3.94
CA THR A 112 4.60 -15.98 -4.19
C THR A 112 4.92 -16.65 -2.87
N LEU A 113 4.31 -17.81 -2.62
CA LEU A 113 4.63 -18.66 -1.48
C LEU A 113 5.91 -19.43 -1.76
N ILE A 114 6.96 -19.12 -1.02
CA ILE A 114 8.26 -19.78 -1.09
C ILE A 114 8.39 -20.71 0.11
N GLY A 115 8.80 -21.96 -0.14
CA GLY A 115 9.08 -22.96 0.88
C GLY A 115 10.55 -22.97 1.28
N SER A 116 10.86 -23.60 2.41
CA SER A 116 12.22 -24.04 2.74
C SER A 116 12.66 -25.11 1.73
N LYS A 117 13.96 -25.40 1.65
CA LYS A 117 14.52 -26.31 0.62
C LYS A 117 13.91 -27.72 0.63
N ASP A 118 13.41 -28.14 1.80
CA ASP A 118 12.72 -29.39 2.09
C ASP A 118 11.19 -29.36 1.87
N VAL A 119 10.59 -28.18 1.65
CA VAL A 119 9.15 -27.99 1.48
C VAL A 119 8.86 -27.49 0.08
N ARG A 120 8.39 -28.39 -0.80
CA ARG A 120 8.20 -28.07 -2.23
C ARG A 120 6.74 -27.99 -2.65
N ARG A 121 5.82 -28.57 -1.87
CA ARG A 121 4.40 -28.64 -2.21
C ARG A 121 3.55 -28.17 -1.04
N VAL A 122 2.33 -27.73 -1.35
CA VAL A 122 1.35 -27.27 -0.36
C VAL A 122 1.09 -28.29 0.75
N LYS A 123 1.06 -29.59 0.41
CA LYS A 123 0.82 -30.68 1.37
C LYS A 123 1.92 -30.78 2.43
N ASP A 124 3.14 -30.41 2.08
CA ASP A 124 4.31 -30.47 2.96
C ASP A 124 4.24 -29.39 4.07
N LEU A 125 3.26 -28.47 4.01
CA LEU A 125 3.04 -27.43 5.01
C LEU A 125 2.30 -27.92 6.26
N ARG A 126 1.67 -29.10 6.25
CA ARG A 126 0.97 -29.63 7.43
C ARG A 126 1.95 -29.86 8.58
N GLY A 127 1.57 -29.44 9.78
CA GLY A 127 2.38 -29.43 10.99
C GLY A 127 3.53 -28.41 10.97
N LYS A 128 3.68 -27.60 9.91
CA LYS A 128 4.79 -26.66 9.76
C LYS A 128 4.40 -25.24 10.14
N ILE A 129 5.42 -24.41 10.33
CA ILE A 129 5.27 -23.00 10.63
C ILE A 129 5.37 -22.20 9.33
N VAL A 130 4.34 -21.42 9.02
CA VAL A 130 4.32 -20.51 7.87
C VAL A 130 4.42 -19.07 8.37
N GLY A 131 5.45 -18.36 7.93
CA GLY A 131 5.67 -16.97 8.30
C GLY A 131 4.75 -16.04 7.51
N ILE A 132 4.13 -15.09 8.20
CA ILE A 132 3.29 -14.03 7.64
C ILE A 132 3.80 -12.66 8.11
N THR A 133 3.38 -11.58 7.43
CA THR A 133 3.74 -10.22 7.85
C THR A 133 3.13 -9.86 9.20
N GLY A 134 1.91 -10.29 9.45
CA GLY A 134 1.20 -10.07 10.71
C GLY A 134 -0.23 -10.61 10.62
N ALA A 135 -0.82 -10.96 11.76
CA ALA A 135 -2.21 -11.40 11.81
C ALA A 135 -3.14 -10.33 11.23
N GLY A 136 -4.10 -10.72 10.40
CA GLY A 136 -5.03 -9.82 9.72
C GLY A 136 -4.44 -9.02 8.55
N ALA A 137 -3.13 -9.14 8.28
CA ALA A 137 -2.51 -8.53 7.10
C ALA A 137 -2.87 -9.28 5.80
N PHE A 138 -2.49 -8.71 4.66
CA PHE A 138 -2.76 -9.34 3.35
C PHE A 138 -2.08 -10.70 3.20
N SER A 139 -0.85 -10.86 3.71
CA SER A 139 -0.13 -12.14 3.71
C SER A 139 -0.91 -13.22 4.46
N ASP A 140 -1.40 -12.94 5.67
CA ASP A 140 -2.26 -13.83 6.46
C ASP A 140 -3.52 -14.23 5.69
N PHE A 141 -4.24 -13.24 5.16
CA PHE A 141 -5.46 -13.48 4.39
C PHE A 141 -5.22 -14.37 3.15
N THR A 142 -4.21 -14.03 2.34
CA THR A 142 -3.87 -14.79 1.12
C THR A 142 -3.39 -16.20 1.43
N THR A 143 -2.56 -16.37 2.45
CA THR A 143 -2.06 -17.69 2.88
C THR A 143 -3.19 -18.55 3.46
N ARG A 144 -4.08 -17.99 4.29
CA ARG A 144 -5.26 -18.72 4.80
C ARG A 144 -6.19 -19.16 3.69
N LEU A 145 -6.50 -18.25 2.76
CA LEU A 145 -7.29 -18.59 1.58
C LEU A 145 -6.58 -19.67 0.76
N TYR A 146 -5.24 -19.60 0.70
CA TYR A 146 -4.45 -20.58 -0.02
C TYR A 146 -4.56 -21.98 0.54
N LEU A 147 -4.38 -22.10 1.85
CA LEU A 147 -4.43 -23.37 2.55
C LEU A 147 -5.83 -23.97 2.48
N LYS A 148 -6.89 -23.19 2.74
CA LYS A 148 -8.28 -23.67 2.71
C LYS A 148 -8.66 -24.27 1.36
N ARG A 149 -8.27 -23.63 0.24
CA ARG A 149 -8.54 -24.15 -1.11
C ARG A 149 -7.79 -25.44 -1.44
N ASN A 150 -6.69 -25.71 -0.74
CA ASN A 150 -5.93 -26.95 -0.86
C ASN A 150 -6.30 -27.97 0.23
N ASN A 151 -7.47 -27.81 0.86
CA ASN A 151 -7.98 -28.68 1.93
C ASN A 151 -7.03 -28.78 3.13
N ILE A 152 -6.33 -27.69 3.45
CA ILE A 152 -5.50 -27.53 4.65
C ILE A 152 -6.19 -26.50 5.53
N ASP A 153 -6.55 -26.89 6.75
CA ASP A 153 -7.13 -26.00 7.74
C ASP A 153 -6.03 -25.08 8.31
N PRO A 154 -6.06 -23.77 8.03
CA PRO A 154 -5.02 -22.86 8.50
C PRO A 154 -4.97 -22.70 10.02
N ASP A 155 -5.99 -23.14 10.75
CA ASP A 155 -6.09 -23.02 12.20
C ASP A 155 -5.76 -24.33 12.94
N LYS A 156 -5.68 -25.47 12.22
CA LYS A 156 -5.38 -26.79 12.81
C LYS A 156 -4.16 -27.46 12.20
N ASP A 157 -4.03 -27.38 10.88
CA ASP A 157 -3.01 -28.10 10.14
C ASP A 157 -1.68 -27.34 10.04
N VAL A 158 -1.64 -26.04 10.30
CA VAL A 158 -0.40 -25.23 10.21
C VAL A 158 -0.32 -24.23 11.34
N THR A 159 0.89 -23.71 11.60
CA THR A 159 1.08 -22.57 12.49
C THR A 159 1.41 -21.31 11.69
N LEU A 160 0.49 -20.34 11.62
CA LEU A 160 0.76 -19.04 11.02
C LEU A 160 1.45 -18.12 12.04
N ARG A 161 2.68 -17.69 11.76
CA ARG A 161 3.48 -16.87 12.67
C ARG A 161 3.77 -15.48 12.11
N ALA A 162 3.44 -14.46 12.89
CA ALA A 162 3.73 -13.06 12.55
C ALA A 162 5.24 -12.75 12.67
N ILE A 163 5.99 -12.92 11.59
CA ILE A 163 7.43 -12.64 11.55
C ILE A 163 7.70 -11.15 11.30
N GLY A 164 6.83 -10.47 10.54
CA GLY A 164 7.01 -9.06 10.21
C GLY A 164 7.51 -8.84 8.78
N GLN A 165 8.36 -7.84 8.61
CA GLN A 165 8.79 -7.36 7.30
C GLN A 165 9.58 -8.43 6.52
N THR A 166 9.62 -8.24 5.20
CA THR A 166 10.21 -9.18 4.24
C THR A 166 11.62 -9.65 4.61
N VAL A 167 12.54 -8.74 4.97
CA VAL A 167 13.95 -9.10 5.25
C VAL A 167 14.06 -10.07 6.43
N ILE A 168 13.34 -9.80 7.52
CA ILE A 168 13.32 -10.66 8.71
C ILE A 168 12.66 -12.01 8.37
N ARG A 169 11.59 -11.99 7.57
CA ARG A 169 10.90 -13.21 7.13
C ARG A 169 11.75 -14.07 6.19
N ALA A 170 12.51 -13.45 5.28
CA ALA A 170 13.47 -14.14 4.42
C ALA A 170 14.60 -14.76 5.26
N SER A 171 15.17 -14.02 6.21
CA SER A 171 16.18 -14.57 7.12
C SER A 171 15.64 -15.71 7.97
N ALA A 172 14.39 -15.62 8.45
CA ALA A 172 13.75 -16.71 9.19
C ALA A 172 13.56 -17.97 8.32
N LEU A 173 13.23 -17.81 7.03
CA LEU A 173 13.14 -18.92 6.08
C LEU A 173 14.51 -19.56 5.85
N GLU A 174 15.54 -18.72 5.63
CA GLU A 174 16.91 -19.17 5.39
C GLU A 174 17.50 -19.92 6.59
N LYS A 175 17.15 -19.50 7.82
CA LYS A 175 17.55 -20.15 9.08
C LYS A 175 16.68 -21.35 9.45
N GLY A 176 15.67 -21.70 8.66
CA GLY A 176 14.75 -22.81 8.95
C GLY A 176 13.81 -22.57 10.14
N LEU A 177 13.66 -21.33 10.61
CA LEU A 177 12.74 -20.97 11.70
C LEU A 177 11.26 -21.01 11.25
N ILE A 178 11.05 -20.87 9.93
CA ILE A 178 9.76 -21.06 9.25
C ILE A 178 9.99 -21.95 8.03
N SER A 179 8.97 -22.69 7.64
CA SER A 179 9.03 -23.65 6.53
C SER A 179 8.46 -23.08 5.23
N ALA A 180 7.71 -21.99 5.29
CA ALA A 180 7.30 -21.23 4.12
C ALA A 180 6.91 -19.79 4.48
N ALA A 181 6.87 -18.91 3.49
CA ALA A 181 6.30 -17.56 3.62
C ALA A 181 5.94 -16.97 2.25
N PRO A 182 4.94 -16.07 2.18
CA PRO A 182 4.67 -15.30 0.98
C PRO A 182 5.66 -14.14 0.83
N PHE A 183 6.18 -13.93 -0.37
CA PHE A 183 7.17 -12.91 -0.72
C PHE A 183 6.77 -12.14 -1.97
N SER A 184 7.17 -10.87 -2.04
CA SER A 184 7.06 -10.02 -3.23
C SER A 184 7.87 -10.61 -4.40
N ALA A 185 7.60 -10.14 -5.62
CA ALA A 185 8.31 -10.62 -6.81
C ALA A 185 9.83 -10.45 -6.71
N GLU A 186 10.31 -9.30 -6.22
CA GLU A 186 11.74 -9.01 -6.05
C GLU A 186 12.44 -9.98 -5.09
N ASP A 187 11.80 -10.33 -3.98
CA ASP A 187 12.37 -11.22 -2.98
C ASP A 187 12.23 -12.68 -3.40
N THR A 188 11.18 -12.98 -4.15
CA THR A 188 10.99 -14.28 -4.79
C THR A 188 12.17 -14.60 -5.69
N ILE A 189 12.57 -13.68 -6.58
CA ILE A 189 13.72 -13.89 -7.47
C ILE A 189 14.98 -14.19 -6.65
N LYS A 190 15.28 -13.38 -5.63
CA LYS A 190 16.45 -13.58 -4.76
C LYS A 190 16.44 -14.94 -4.04
N LEU A 191 15.26 -15.42 -3.60
CA LEU A 191 15.13 -16.70 -2.92
C LEU A 191 15.22 -17.88 -3.89
N LEU A 192 14.67 -17.74 -5.10
CA LEU A 192 14.82 -18.73 -6.17
C LEU A 192 16.28 -18.91 -6.56
N ASP A 193 17.04 -17.82 -6.72
CA ASP A 193 18.48 -17.86 -7.02
C ASP A 193 19.28 -18.57 -5.92
N LYS A 194 18.82 -18.49 -4.67
CA LYS A 194 19.40 -19.22 -3.52
C LYS A 194 18.94 -20.69 -3.43
N GLY A 195 18.11 -21.15 -4.36
CA GLY A 195 17.62 -22.52 -4.46
C GLY A 195 16.42 -22.85 -3.58
N PHE A 196 15.66 -21.86 -3.11
CA PHE A 196 14.41 -22.10 -2.39
C PHE A 196 13.27 -22.40 -3.37
N PRO A 197 12.44 -23.43 -3.11
CA PRO A 197 11.36 -23.80 -4.02
C PRO A 197 10.18 -22.83 -3.97
N MET A 198 9.61 -22.54 -5.14
CA MET A 198 8.29 -21.92 -5.25
C MET A 198 7.20 -22.97 -5.04
N ILE A 199 6.37 -22.80 -4.00
CA ILE A 199 5.20 -23.64 -3.76
C ILE A 199 4.03 -23.18 -4.62
N ALA A 200 3.80 -21.87 -4.69
CA ALA A 200 2.73 -21.30 -5.50
C ALA A 200 2.93 -19.81 -5.77
N ASN A 201 2.53 -19.37 -6.96
CA ASN A 201 2.34 -17.98 -7.29
C ASN A 201 0.86 -17.60 -7.12
N TYR A 202 0.56 -16.69 -6.19
CA TYR A 202 -0.84 -16.31 -5.93
C TYR A 202 -1.45 -15.50 -7.09
N ASN A 203 -0.64 -14.87 -7.95
CA ASN A 203 -1.12 -14.16 -9.14
C ASN A 203 -1.80 -15.11 -10.13
N GLN A 204 -1.23 -16.30 -10.30
CA GLN A 204 -1.69 -17.29 -11.26
C GLN A 204 -2.88 -18.10 -10.74
N TRP A 205 -3.41 -17.76 -9.56
CA TRP A 205 -4.50 -18.53 -8.99
C TRP A 205 -5.83 -18.22 -9.71
N PRO A 206 -6.48 -19.22 -10.34
CA PRO A 206 -7.84 -19.06 -10.84
C PRO A 206 -8.84 -18.60 -9.76
N GLY A 207 -9.51 -17.49 -10.06
CA GLY A 207 -10.58 -16.91 -9.27
C GLY A 207 -10.41 -15.40 -9.15
N LYS A 208 -11.47 -14.65 -9.41
CA LYS A 208 -11.55 -13.17 -9.34
C LYS A 208 -11.29 -12.59 -7.92
N ALA A 209 -10.72 -13.37 -7.00
CA ALA A 209 -10.62 -13.10 -5.57
C ALA A 209 -9.69 -11.92 -5.21
N PHE A 210 -8.76 -11.54 -6.10
CA PHE A 210 -7.74 -10.52 -5.81
C PHE A 210 -7.87 -9.24 -6.67
N ARG A 211 -9.09 -8.86 -7.08
CA ARG A 211 -9.31 -7.65 -7.91
C ARG A 211 -8.93 -6.32 -7.24
N LEU A 212 -8.73 -6.29 -5.93
CA LEU A 212 -8.22 -5.14 -5.17
C LEU A 212 -7.08 -5.62 -4.29
N CYS A 213 -5.86 -5.60 -4.82
CA CYS A 213 -4.68 -6.16 -4.15
C CYS A 213 -3.82 -5.11 -3.45
N SER A 214 -3.92 -3.85 -3.85
CA SER A 214 -3.28 -2.74 -3.14
C SER A 214 -4.25 -1.56 -3.19
N THR A 215 -4.69 -1.11 -2.02
CA THR A 215 -5.71 -0.07 -1.90
C THR A 215 -5.18 1.12 -1.13
N THR A 216 -5.47 2.32 -1.65
CA THR A 216 -5.25 3.57 -0.93
C THR A 216 -6.56 3.95 -0.26
N THR A 217 -6.52 4.07 1.06
CA THR A 217 -7.66 4.41 1.91
C THR A 217 -7.43 5.78 2.56
N ILE A 218 -8.49 6.56 2.67
CA ILE A 218 -8.51 7.88 3.31
C ILE A 218 -9.49 7.87 4.49
N ALA A 219 -9.18 8.60 5.57
CA ALA A 219 -10.13 8.95 6.61
C ALA A 219 -10.93 10.20 6.17
N PRO A 220 -12.23 10.33 6.53
CA PRO A 220 -12.99 11.52 6.23
C PRO A 220 -12.42 12.76 6.94
N ALA A 221 -12.62 13.89 6.27
CA ALA A 221 -11.96 15.17 6.45
C ALA A 221 -12.31 15.93 7.76
N SER A 222 -12.20 15.32 8.94
CA SER A 222 -12.17 16.12 10.19
C SER A 222 -10.79 16.72 10.48
N SER A 223 -9.73 16.25 9.81
CA SER A 223 -8.35 16.77 9.98
C SER A 223 -7.76 17.47 8.75
N THR A 224 -8.40 17.41 7.59
CA THR A 224 -7.87 17.95 6.34
C THR A 224 -8.85 18.94 5.71
N GLY A 225 -8.71 20.22 6.08
CA GLY A 225 -9.35 21.31 5.36
C GLY A 225 -9.15 21.18 3.84
N SER A 226 -10.26 21.34 3.11
CA SER A 226 -10.39 21.48 1.65
C SER A 226 -10.08 20.31 0.69
N PHE A 227 -9.69 19.11 1.14
CA PHE A 227 -9.62 17.93 0.25
C PHE A 227 -10.88 17.07 0.40
N THR A 228 -12.02 17.62 -0.02
CA THR A 228 -13.28 16.89 -0.09
C THR A 228 -13.15 15.75 -1.11
N LEU A 229 -13.73 14.58 -0.76
CA LEU A 229 -13.86 13.40 -1.63
C LEU A 229 -14.33 13.78 -3.06
N ASP A 230 -15.15 14.83 -3.17
CA ASP A 230 -15.69 15.37 -4.42
C ASP A 230 -14.62 15.75 -5.43
N ARG A 231 -13.43 16.22 -5.00
CA ARG A 231 -12.37 16.61 -5.92
C ARG A 231 -11.65 15.41 -6.54
N VAL A 232 -11.47 14.34 -5.75
CA VAL A 232 -10.85 13.08 -6.21
C VAL A 232 -11.81 12.27 -7.08
N ILE A 233 -13.12 12.31 -6.80
CA ILE A 233 -14.12 11.54 -7.55
C ILE A 233 -14.55 12.24 -8.85
N ASN A 234 -14.57 13.58 -8.89
CA ASN A 234 -15.06 14.32 -10.06
C ASN A 234 -14.00 14.73 -11.09
N GLU A 235 -12.71 14.49 -10.83
CA GLU A 235 -11.67 14.67 -11.87
C GLU A 235 -11.71 13.49 -12.85
N ARG A 236 -12.35 13.74 -14.02
CA ARG A 236 -12.43 12.82 -15.16
C ARG A 236 -11.05 12.26 -15.53
N PRO A 237 -10.96 11.00 -16.01
CA PRO A 237 -9.68 10.38 -16.38
C PRO A 237 -8.96 11.21 -17.44
N LEU A 238 -7.66 11.41 -17.21
CA LEU A 238 -6.68 12.03 -18.09
C LEU A 238 -6.81 11.50 -19.53
N LYS A 239 -7.61 12.18 -20.37
CA LYS A 239 -7.46 12.15 -21.82
C LYS A 239 -6.31 13.09 -22.18
N GLN A 240 -5.07 12.64 -22.02
CA GLN A 240 -3.88 13.21 -22.68
C GLN A 240 -2.64 12.38 -22.34
N ALA A 241 -2.51 11.24 -23.00
CA ALA A 241 -1.24 10.51 -23.13
C ALA A 241 -1.24 9.68 -24.42
N GLN A 242 -1.69 10.28 -25.52
CA GLN A 242 -1.43 9.82 -26.88
C GLN A 242 -1.32 11.06 -27.78
N GLN A 243 -0.11 11.60 -27.85
CA GLN A 243 0.45 12.33 -28.98
C GLN A 243 1.96 12.21 -28.89
#